data_AF-A0A9P5U427-F1
#
_entry.id   AF-A0A9P5U427-F1
#
_cell.length_a   1.000
_cell.length_b   1.000
_cell.length_c   1.000
_cell.angle_alpha   90.00
_cell.angle_beta   90.00
_cell.angle_gamma   90.00
#
_symmetry.space_group_name_H-M   'P 1'
#
loop_
_entity.id
_entity.type
_entity.pdbx_description
1 polymer ?
#
loop_
_entity_poly.entity_id
_entity_poly.type
_entity_poly.pdbx_seq_one_letter_code
_entity_poly.pdbx_strand_id
1 'polypeptide(L)'
;MADTDPFAEFLRPPAHETPSERAIRKSKEAEEKRVNDAIDEQIKQEKQSLKQKNLTKVLLLGQSESGKSTTLKNFRMEYAREEWDAEKASWRSVIQLNLIRSITSILDALQAEIDGEPLSTALELEENDGPTESRRSIDLLSASIENDELIPSPQSTFSSEELQTFQGLRIRLSPLRHVEIELKKKLGAATEEVTEMLESPQDERYSVDAPDSRYMVRVGKTRQRKIQGGEMAVRGLSWREFLTYGIRKHSLSGRSRTSSEIQDANKSGISEILSGCKDDMKSLWVNEKFRGVLVKRNIEMENNAGFFLDDIERIASVSYIPSDDDVVRSRLRTLGVQEYRIFIESTNALNLNARPRREWVIYDVGGSRTMRRAWIPFFEGVNAIIFPVSCFNEVLLEDSTVNRLNDSVALWRAIVSSKLLQNTTLVCFLNKCDILKRKLNNGILFRHYVGDYGNQPNDSTSVSKFIKERFRNIAIKYSTTKRNTYLYTTSVTDTKATSVTLGSVRDSIFRENLSVAQLL
;
A
#
# COMPACT_ATOMS: atom_id res chain seq x y z
N MET A 1 -22.67 58.81 16.89
CA MET A 1 -21.25 58.58 17.21
C MET A 1 -20.72 57.70 16.10
N ALA A 2 -19.81 58.22 15.28
CA ALA A 2 -19.36 57.52 14.08
C ALA A 2 -18.44 56.37 14.49
N ASP A 3 -18.83 55.17 14.07
CA ASP A 3 -18.06 53.93 14.18
C ASP A 3 -16.74 54.12 13.42
N THR A 4 -15.69 54.48 14.15
CA THR A 4 -14.38 54.80 13.57
C THR A 4 -13.64 53.48 13.45
N ASP A 5 -13.41 53.04 12.22
CA ASP A 5 -12.70 51.79 11.94
C ASP A 5 -11.37 51.71 12.73
N PRO A 6 -11.21 50.75 13.67
CA PRO A 6 -10.01 50.61 14.49
C PRO A 6 -8.73 50.43 13.65
N PHE A 7 -8.84 49.83 12.46
CA PHE A 7 -7.72 49.69 11.54
C PHE A 7 -7.34 51.03 10.90
N ALA A 8 -8.33 51.85 10.57
CA ALA A 8 -8.10 53.19 10.02
C ALA A 8 -7.45 54.12 11.05
N GLU A 9 -7.67 53.90 12.35
CA GLU A 9 -7.00 54.64 13.41
C GLU A 9 -5.56 54.18 13.64
N PHE A 10 -5.29 52.87 13.55
CA PHE A 10 -3.95 52.30 13.67
C PHE A 10 -3.03 52.66 12.48
N LEU A 11 -3.59 52.82 11.28
CA LEU A 11 -2.85 53.18 10.06
C LEU A 11 -2.64 54.70 9.90
N ARG A 12 -3.09 55.53 10.86
CA ARG A 12 -2.88 56.98 10.79
C ARG A 12 -1.42 57.33 10.98
N PRO A 13 -0.87 58.27 10.18
CA PRO A 13 0.44 58.85 10.45
C PRO A 13 0.50 59.44 11.87
N PRO A 14 1.63 59.28 12.59
CA PRO A 14 1.80 59.89 13.91
C PRO A 14 1.60 61.41 13.87
N ALA A 15 0.86 61.96 14.83
CA ALA A 15 0.48 63.38 14.85
C ALA A 15 1.65 64.37 14.97
N HIS A 16 2.84 63.90 15.39
CA HIS A 16 4.02 64.71 15.66
C HIS A 16 5.25 64.31 14.82
N GLU A 17 5.06 63.69 13.65
CA GLU A 17 6.19 63.30 12.78
C GLU A 17 6.95 64.54 12.22
N THR A 18 8.27 64.53 12.33
CA THR A 18 9.12 65.54 11.68
C THR A 18 9.15 65.35 10.15
N PRO A 19 9.52 66.37 9.35
CA PRO A 19 9.62 66.23 7.89
C PRO A 19 10.57 65.10 7.45
N SER A 20 11.63 64.83 8.22
CA SER A 20 12.59 63.75 7.98
C SER A 20 11.98 62.37 8.26
N GLU A 21 11.29 62.21 9.39
CA GLU A 21 10.61 60.96 9.74
C GLU A 21 9.47 60.62 8.78
N ARG A 22 8.72 61.63 8.32
CA ARG A 22 7.70 61.48 7.26
C ARG A 22 8.31 60.96 5.96
N ALA A 23 9.48 61.45 5.58
CA ALA A 23 10.17 61.01 4.36
C ALA A 23 10.64 59.56 4.49
N ILE A 24 11.19 59.18 5.64
CA ILE A 24 11.60 57.79 5.94
C ILE A 24 10.39 56.85 5.92
N ARG A 25 9.27 57.22 6.57
CA ARG A 25 8.04 56.43 6.57
C ARG A 25 7.49 56.22 5.17
N LYS A 26 7.35 57.30 4.37
CA LYS A 26 6.89 57.21 2.98
C LYS A 26 7.83 56.37 2.12
N SER A 27 9.14 56.48 2.33
CA SER A 27 10.13 55.64 1.64
C SER A 27 9.96 54.16 2.02
N LYS A 28 9.69 53.86 3.29
CA LYS A 28 9.46 52.51 3.78
C LYS A 28 8.14 51.93 3.27
N GLU A 29 7.05 52.70 3.30
CA GLU A 29 5.75 52.32 2.73
C GLU A 29 5.85 52.07 1.21
N ALA A 30 6.63 52.89 0.49
CA ALA A 30 6.88 52.68 -0.93
C ALA A 30 7.65 51.38 -1.21
N GLU A 31 8.64 51.05 -0.38
CA GLU A 31 9.40 49.80 -0.48
C GLU A 31 8.53 48.59 -0.09
N GLU A 32 7.75 48.67 1.00
CA GLU A 32 6.82 47.62 1.42
C GLU A 32 5.76 47.35 0.34
N LYS A 33 5.22 48.41 -0.27
CA LYS A 33 4.30 48.28 -1.41
C LYS A 33 4.99 47.63 -2.61
N ARG A 34 6.22 48.03 -2.94
CA ARG A 34 6.99 47.43 -4.03
C ARG A 34 7.24 45.94 -3.80
N VAL A 35 7.59 45.54 -2.58
CA VAL A 35 7.77 44.13 -2.21
C VAL A 35 6.46 43.36 -2.33
N ASN A 36 5.35 43.93 -1.84
CA ASN A 36 4.04 43.29 -1.93
C ASN A 36 3.59 43.12 -3.39
N ASP A 37 3.70 44.18 -4.20
CA ASP A 37 3.36 44.14 -5.63
C ASP A 37 4.22 43.10 -6.38
N ALA A 38 5.51 42.97 -6.03
CA ALA A 38 6.38 41.95 -6.60
C ALA A 38 5.99 40.51 -6.20
N ILE A 39 5.59 40.31 -4.94
CA ILE A 39 5.07 39.02 -4.46
C ILE A 39 3.77 38.67 -5.18
N ASP A 40 2.83 39.60 -5.28
CA ASP A 40 1.56 39.41 -5.99
C ASP A 40 1.77 39.10 -7.47
N GLU A 41 2.72 39.78 -8.11
CA GLU A 41 3.11 39.48 -9.50
C GLU A 41 3.71 38.07 -9.61
N GLN A 42 4.58 37.66 -8.70
CA GLN A 42 5.14 36.30 -8.67
C GLN A 42 4.03 35.25 -8.48
N ILE A 43 3.10 35.46 -7.55
CA ILE A 43 1.95 34.55 -7.32
C ILE A 43 1.07 34.46 -8.57
N LYS A 44 0.84 35.59 -9.25
CA LYS A 44 0.05 35.63 -10.49
C LYS A 44 0.76 34.89 -11.62
N GLN A 45 2.07 35.06 -11.77
CA GLN A 45 2.89 34.33 -12.72
C GLN A 45 2.90 32.83 -12.41
N GLU A 46 3.05 32.43 -11.14
CA GLU A 46 2.98 31.03 -10.72
C GLU A 46 1.61 30.42 -11.02
N LYS A 47 0.50 31.10 -10.68
CA LYS A 47 -0.86 30.66 -11.01
C LYS A 47 -1.09 30.55 -12.51
N GLN A 48 -0.61 31.50 -13.31
CA GLN A 48 -0.69 31.42 -14.77
C GLN A 48 0.18 30.28 -15.31
N SER A 49 1.37 30.08 -14.76
CA SER A 49 2.23 28.95 -15.11
C SER A 49 1.58 27.64 -14.75
N LEU A 50 0.84 27.53 -13.64
CA LEU A 50 0.10 26.33 -13.25
C LEU A 50 -1.13 26.08 -14.12
N LYS A 51 -1.78 27.13 -14.62
CA LYS A 51 -2.86 27.04 -15.63
C LYS A 51 -2.33 26.68 -17.01
N GLN A 52 -1.13 27.14 -17.36
CA GLN A 52 -0.45 26.84 -18.64
C GLN A 52 0.30 25.50 -18.62
N LYS A 53 0.81 25.09 -17.44
CA LYS A 53 1.36 23.76 -17.21
C LYS A 53 0.17 22.81 -17.24
N ASN A 54 0.15 21.97 -18.27
CA ASN A 54 -0.78 20.86 -18.42
C ASN A 54 -0.55 19.80 -17.32
N LEU A 55 -0.82 20.16 -16.06
CA LEU A 55 -0.60 19.37 -14.86
C LEU A 55 -1.75 18.40 -14.68
N THR A 56 -1.44 17.11 -14.58
CA THR A 56 -2.44 16.08 -14.27
C THR A 56 -2.16 15.50 -12.89
N LYS A 57 -3.06 15.75 -11.93
CA LYS A 57 -2.99 15.20 -10.58
C LYS A 57 -3.76 13.88 -10.52
N VAL A 58 -3.09 12.81 -10.09
CA VAL A 58 -3.68 11.47 -9.92
C VAL A 58 -3.50 11.02 -8.48
N LEU A 59 -4.56 10.49 -7.89
CA LEU A 59 -4.54 9.99 -6.52
C LEU A 59 -4.76 8.47 -6.52
N LEU A 60 -3.81 7.72 -5.94
CA LEU A 60 -3.93 6.28 -5.78
C LEU A 60 -4.63 5.99 -4.46
N LEU A 61 -5.89 5.59 -4.49
CA LEU A 61 -6.69 5.31 -3.29
C LEU A 61 -7.00 3.82 -3.15
N GLY A 62 -7.33 3.38 -1.94
CA GLY A 62 -7.72 1.99 -1.69
C GLY A 62 -7.05 1.40 -0.45
N GLN A 63 -7.52 0.22 -0.06
CA GLN A 63 -7.03 -0.48 1.12
C GLN A 63 -5.54 -0.75 1.10
N SER A 64 -4.97 -1.03 2.27
CA SER A 64 -3.61 -1.59 2.35
C SER A 64 -3.50 -2.81 1.43
N GLU A 65 -2.32 -3.03 0.86
CA GLU A 65 -2.00 -4.24 0.06
C GLU A 65 -2.86 -4.50 -1.18
N SER A 66 -3.70 -3.55 -1.60
CA SER A 66 -4.55 -3.72 -2.78
C SER A 66 -3.80 -3.59 -4.10
N GLY A 67 -2.58 -3.03 -4.08
CA GLY A 67 -1.71 -2.86 -5.26
C GLY A 67 -1.42 -1.42 -5.67
N LYS A 68 -1.69 -0.43 -4.82
CA LYS A 68 -1.44 1.01 -5.09
C LYS A 68 0.02 1.30 -5.45
N SER A 69 0.95 1.03 -4.53
CA SER A 69 2.36 1.28 -4.75
C SER A 69 2.93 0.46 -5.91
N THR A 70 2.40 -0.74 -6.17
CA THR A 70 2.76 -1.54 -7.36
C THR A 70 2.25 -0.89 -8.65
N THR A 71 1.04 -0.31 -8.64
CA THR A 71 0.52 0.48 -9.76
C THR A 71 1.41 1.69 -10.03
N LEU A 72 1.83 2.41 -8.99
CA LEU A 72 2.78 3.52 -9.10
C LEU A 72 4.11 3.06 -9.71
N LYS A 73 4.66 1.93 -9.26
CA LYS A 73 5.91 1.37 -9.82
C LYS A 73 5.78 1.10 -11.32
N ASN A 74 4.65 0.56 -11.77
CA ASN A 74 4.38 0.38 -13.21
C ASN A 74 4.32 1.72 -13.97
N PHE A 75 3.67 2.75 -13.41
CA PHE A 75 3.69 4.10 -14.02
C PHE A 75 5.12 4.64 -14.17
N ARG A 76 5.96 4.48 -13.14
CA ARG A 76 7.35 4.96 -13.18
C ARG A 76 8.20 4.15 -14.15
N MET A 77 8.01 2.84 -14.18
CA MET A 77 8.71 1.98 -15.14
C MET A 77 8.39 2.34 -16.59
N GLU A 78 7.14 2.66 -16.88
CA GLU A 78 6.65 2.98 -18.23
C GLU A 78 7.03 4.41 -18.66
N TYR A 79 6.87 5.40 -17.76
CA TYR A 79 6.96 6.82 -18.13
C TYR A 79 8.13 7.59 -17.52
N ALA A 80 8.91 6.98 -16.61
CA ALA A 80 10.04 7.62 -15.94
C ALA A 80 11.26 6.67 -15.91
N ARG A 81 11.64 6.14 -17.09
CA ARG A 81 12.61 5.05 -17.20
C ARG A 81 14.01 5.40 -16.66
N GLU A 82 14.49 6.61 -16.93
CA GLU A 82 15.80 7.06 -16.46
C GLU A 82 15.88 7.10 -14.92
N GLU A 83 14.87 7.69 -14.28
CA GLU A 83 14.76 7.74 -12.81
C GLU A 83 14.59 6.33 -12.21
N TRP A 84 13.78 5.50 -12.86
CA TRP A 84 13.56 4.12 -12.48
C TRP A 84 14.87 3.31 -12.48
N ASP A 85 15.64 3.41 -13.57
CA ASP A 85 16.91 2.70 -13.71
C ASP A 85 17.96 3.21 -12.71
N ALA A 86 17.99 4.53 -12.45
CA ALA A 86 18.86 5.13 -11.43
C ALA A 86 18.55 4.67 -9.99
N GLU A 87 17.27 4.41 -9.68
CA GLU A 87 16.85 3.95 -8.35
C GLU A 87 16.91 2.43 -8.17
N LYS A 88 16.96 1.65 -9.26
CA LYS A 88 16.86 0.19 -9.24
C LYS A 88 17.86 -0.47 -8.31
N ALA A 89 19.10 0.01 -8.29
CA ALA A 89 20.15 -0.50 -7.40
C ALA A 89 19.81 -0.34 -5.91
N SER A 90 19.12 0.75 -5.54
CA SER A 90 18.71 1.01 -4.15
C SER A 90 17.65 0.03 -3.65
N TRP A 91 16.91 -0.63 -4.53
CA TRP A 91 15.91 -1.64 -4.16
C TRP A 91 16.51 -2.96 -3.71
N ARG A 92 17.80 -3.22 -3.99
CA ARG A 92 18.49 -4.46 -3.58
C ARG A 92 18.30 -4.77 -2.10
N SER A 93 18.53 -3.77 -1.24
CA SER A 93 18.37 -3.93 0.22
C SER A 93 16.94 -4.21 0.65
N VAL A 94 15.94 -3.62 -0.04
CA VAL A 94 14.52 -3.87 0.25
C VAL A 94 14.12 -5.29 -0.15
N ILE A 95 14.56 -5.74 -1.34
CA ILE A 95 14.27 -7.08 -1.86
C ILE A 95 14.91 -8.16 -0.98
N GLN A 96 16.18 -7.99 -0.62
CA GLN A 96 16.89 -8.91 0.28
C GLN A 96 16.22 -8.94 1.66
N LEU A 97 15.77 -7.80 2.18
CA LEU A 97 15.01 -7.76 3.43
C LEU A 97 13.65 -8.47 3.32
N ASN A 98 12.92 -8.31 2.21
CA ASN A 98 11.68 -9.05 1.97
C ASN A 98 11.92 -10.56 1.93
N LEU A 99 13.01 -11.01 1.28
CA LEU A 99 13.40 -12.42 1.26
C LEU A 99 13.69 -12.94 2.67
N ILE A 100 14.57 -12.25 3.41
CA ILE A 100 14.94 -12.64 4.79
C ILE A 100 13.70 -12.77 5.66
N ARG A 101 12.79 -11.79 5.58
CA ARG A 101 11.55 -11.79 6.35
C ARG A 101 10.62 -12.95 5.99
N SER A 102 10.61 -13.37 4.74
CA SER A 102 9.85 -14.53 4.31
C SER A 102 10.40 -15.77 5.01
N ILE A 103 11.72 -15.94 4.98
CA ILE A 103 12.41 -17.05 5.64
C ILE A 103 12.19 -17.04 7.15
N THR A 104 12.35 -15.89 7.83
CA THR A 104 12.12 -15.81 9.28
C THR A 104 10.66 -16.08 9.63
N SER A 105 9.70 -15.61 8.83
CA SER A 105 8.29 -15.92 9.01
C SER A 105 7.98 -17.41 8.82
N ILE A 106 8.66 -18.12 7.92
CA ILE A 106 8.53 -19.59 7.79
C ILE A 106 9.05 -20.25 9.06
N LEU A 107 10.24 -19.88 9.52
CA LEU A 107 10.84 -20.45 10.73
C LEU A 107 9.94 -20.27 11.96
N ASP A 108 9.38 -19.07 12.14
CA ASP A 108 8.49 -18.77 13.26
C ASP A 108 7.16 -19.56 13.15
N ALA A 109 6.61 -19.69 11.95
CA ALA A 109 5.40 -20.47 11.72
C ALA A 109 5.58 -21.96 12.01
N LEU A 110 6.72 -22.54 11.60
CA LEU A 110 7.08 -23.93 11.89
C LEU A 110 7.34 -24.14 13.38
N GLN A 111 8.04 -23.20 14.03
CA GLN A 111 8.31 -23.27 15.46
C GLN A 111 7.00 -23.33 16.26
N ALA A 112 6.07 -22.44 15.96
CA ALA A 112 4.79 -22.44 16.66
C ALA A 112 3.94 -23.70 16.35
N GLU A 113 4.18 -24.42 15.24
CA GLU A 113 3.53 -25.73 15.00
C GLU A 113 4.13 -26.82 15.88
N ILE A 114 5.46 -26.81 16.04
CA ILE A 114 6.19 -27.74 16.89
C ILE A 114 5.82 -27.53 18.36
N ASP A 115 5.66 -26.27 18.78
CA ASP A 115 5.27 -25.91 20.15
C ASP A 115 3.79 -26.21 20.45
N GLY A 116 3.01 -26.65 19.45
CA GLY A 116 1.59 -26.93 19.60
C GLY A 116 0.74 -25.67 19.84
N GLU A 117 1.24 -24.49 19.45
CA GLU A 117 0.49 -23.25 19.55
C GLU A 117 -0.79 -23.37 18.70
N PRO A 118 -1.94 -22.94 19.23
CA PRO A 118 -3.21 -23.05 18.52
C PRO A 118 -3.12 -22.36 17.15
N LEU A 119 -3.69 -23.02 16.14
CA LEU A 119 -3.97 -22.39 14.86
C LEU A 119 -4.69 -21.06 15.14
N SER A 120 -4.25 -19.97 14.52
CA SER A 120 -5.01 -18.73 14.56
C SER A 120 -6.32 -18.97 13.78
N THR A 121 -7.33 -19.55 14.44
CA THR A 121 -8.59 -19.93 13.82
C THR A 121 -9.29 -18.66 13.37
N ALA A 122 -9.33 -18.45 12.06
CA ALA A 122 -10.41 -17.72 11.44
C ALA A 122 -11.68 -18.57 11.59
N LEU A 123 -12.55 -18.15 12.51
CA LEU A 123 -13.99 -18.43 12.57
C LEU A 123 -14.41 -19.91 12.52
N GLU A 124 -14.71 -20.48 13.69
CA GLU A 124 -15.85 -21.39 13.78
C GLU A 124 -17.10 -20.60 13.38
N LEU A 125 -17.73 -20.99 12.27
CA LEU A 125 -19.06 -20.55 11.92
C LEU A 125 -20.02 -21.26 12.87
N GLU A 126 -20.52 -20.57 13.89
CA GLU A 126 -21.71 -21.05 14.61
C GLU A 126 -22.87 -21.10 13.61
N GLU A 127 -23.33 -22.31 13.29
CA GLU A 127 -24.61 -22.54 12.62
C GLU A 127 -25.73 -21.99 13.52
N ASN A 128 -26.36 -20.92 13.04
CA ASN A 128 -27.46 -20.25 13.74
C ASN A 128 -28.77 -21.01 13.45
N ASP A 129 -29.14 -21.94 14.32
CA ASP A 129 -30.42 -22.66 14.23
C ASP A 129 -31.55 -21.88 14.93
N GLY A 130 -32.69 -21.77 14.25
CA GLY A 130 -33.89 -21.05 14.71
C GLY A 130 -34.66 -21.81 15.80
N PRO A 131 -35.70 -21.20 16.41
CA PRO A 131 -36.32 -21.74 17.60
C PRO A 131 -37.33 -22.82 17.23
N THR A 132 -37.09 -24.08 17.59
CA THR A 132 -38.19 -25.03 17.82
C THR A 132 -37.80 -26.08 18.87
N GLU A 133 -38.76 -26.34 19.75
CA GLU A 133 -38.71 -27.19 20.93
C GLU A 133 -38.29 -28.64 20.64
N SER A 134 -37.33 -29.15 21.43
CA SER A 134 -37.37 -30.46 22.12
C SER A 134 -35.99 -30.77 22.70
N ARG A 135 -35.70 -30.21 23.88
CA ARG A 135 -34.54 -30.58 24.69
C ARG A 135 -34.75 -31.99 25.26
N ARG A 136 -34.04 -32.98 24.73
CA ARG A 136 -33.62 -34.14 25.55
C ARG A 136 -32.24 -33.84 26.10
N SER A 137 -32.22 -33.58 27.39
CA SER A 137 -31.09 -33.44 28.29
C SER A 137 -30.12 -34.63 28.21
N ILE A 138 -28.83 -34.35 28.00
CA ILE A 138 -27.75 -35.07 28.70
C ILE A 138 -26.81 -34.01 29.24
N ASP A 139 -26.94 -33.82 30.55
CA ASP A 139 -26.10 -33.05 31.43
C ASP A 139 -24.86 -33.91 31.75
N LEU A 140 -23.65 -33.40 31.51
CA LEU A 140 -22.44 -33.92 32.15
C LEU A 140 -21.53 -32.74 32.52
N LEU A 141 -21.89 -32.18 33.66
CA LEU A 141 -21.06 -31.39 34.57
C LEU A 141 -19.71 -32.06 34.86
N SER A 142 -18.74 -31.19 35.12
CA SER A 142 -17.67 -31.33 36.10
C SER A 142 -17.75 -32.56 37.01
N ALA A 143 -16.82 -33.49 36.83
CA ALA A 143 -16.46 -34.46 37.85
C ALA A 143 -14.93 -34.57 37.91
N SER A 144 -14.39 -34.25 39.09
CA SER A 144 -13.07 -34.66 39.53
C SER A 144 -12.98 -36.18 39.45
N ILE A 145 -12.06 -36.70 38.64
CA ILE A 145 -11.64 -38.09 38.68
C ILE A 145 -10.11 -38.10 38.69
N GLU A 146 -9.57 -38.48 39.84
CA GLU A 146 -8.24 -39.08 39.95
C GLU A 146 -8.22 -40.31 39.06
N ASN A 147 -7.48 -40.26 37.94
CA ASN A 147 -6.95 -41.45 37.28
C ASN A 147 -5.74 -41.05 36.43
N ASP A 148 -4.65 -41.71 36.74
CA ASP A 148 -3.30 -41.59 36.19
C ASP A 148 -3.22 -42.27 34.81
N GLU A 149 -4.00 -41.78 33.84
CA GLU A 149 -3.86 -42.16 32.43
C GLU A 149 -3.30 -40.99 31.65
N LEU A 150 -2.09 -41.19 31.11
CA LEU A 150 -1.39 -40.26 30.24
C LEU A 150 -2.30 -39.73 29.13
N ILE A 151 -2.69 -38.46 29.23
CA ILE A 151 -3.14 -37.68 28.09
C ILE A 151 -1.99 -37.73 27.06
N PRO A 152 -2.18 -38.28 25.85
CA PRO A 152 -1.12 -38.24 24.86
C PRO A 152 -0.86 -36.77 24.55
N SER A 153 0.37 -36.34 24.82
CA SER A 153 0.89 -35.06 24.35
C SER A 153 0.58 -34.92 22.85
N PRO A 154 0.25 -33.71 22.36
CA PRO A 154 -0.03 -33.51 20.95
C PRO A 154 1.19 -34.01 20.18
N GLN A 155 1.05 -35.17 19.52
CA GLN A 155 2.15 -35.78 18.81
C GLN A 155 2.56 -34.82 17.70
N SER A 156 3.81 -34.34 17.72
CA SER A 156 4.32 -33.48 16.66
C SER A 156 4.07 -34.16 15.32
N THR A 157 3.46 -33.46 14.37
CA THR A 157 3.25 -33.97 13.00
C THR A 157 4.56 -34.30 12.26
N PHE A 158 5.70 -33.92 12.85
CA PHE A 158 7.04 -34.13 12.34
C PHE A 158 7.69 -35.39 12.93
N SER A 159 8.42 -36.11 12.08
CA SER A 159 9.32 -37.18 12.52
C SER A 159 10.50 -36.62 13.33
N SER A 160 11.18 -37.48 14.11
CA SER A 160 12.39 -37.09 14.83
C SER A 160 13.48 -36.54 13.91
N GLU A 161 13.59 -37.08 12.70
CA GLU A 161 14.54 -36.62 11.67
C GLU A 161 14.16 -35.22 11.14
N GLU A 162 12.88 -34.92 10.98
CA GLU A 162 12.38 -33.62 10.56
C GLU A 162 12.58 -32.54 11.62
N LEU A 163 12.36 -32.89 12.89
CA LEU A 163 12.64 -32.00 14.00
C LEU A 163 14.14 -31.67 14.07
N GLN A 164 15.01 -32.67 13.90
CA GLN A 164 16.46 -32.46 13.85
C GLN A 164 16.87 -31.59 12.66
N THR A 165 16.28 -31.84 11.49
CA THR A 165 16.49 -31.04 10.27
C THR A 165 16.10 -29.59 10.48
N PHE A 166 14.91 -29.35 11.03
CA PHE A 166 14.40 -28.02 11.32
C PHE A 166 15.28 -27.29 12.35
N GLN A 167 15.65 -27.95 13.46
CA GLN A 167 16.54 -27.35 14.47
C GLN A 167 17.91 -26.97 13.87
N GLY A 168 18.48 -27.85 13.03
CA GLY A 168 19.71 -27.58 12.31
C GLY A 168 19.60 -26.35 11.39
N LEU A 169 18.53 -26.27 10.59
CA LEU A 169 18.25 -25.11 9.74
C LEU A 169 18.06 -23.83 10.57
N ARG A 170 17.34 -23.90 11.69
CA ARG A 170 17.09 -22.74 12.57
C ARG A 170 18.40 -22.14 13.11
N ILE A 171 19.35 -22.99 13.49
CA ILE A 171 20.67 -22.57 13.98
C ILE A 171 21.48 -21.93 12.83
N ARG A 172 21.56 -22.61 11.68
CA ARG A 172 22.36 -22.11 10.54
C ARG A 172 21.79 -20.84 9.91
N LEU A 173 20.47 -20.66 9.95
CA LEU A 173 19.77 -19.46 9.48
C LEU A 173 19.69 -18.34 10.54
N SER A 174 20.18 -18.56 11.76
CA SER A 174 20.19 -17.53 12.81
C SER A 174 20.93 -16.22 12.44
N PRO A 175 21.98 -16.19 11.58
CA PRO A 175 22.60 -14.95 11.13
C PRO A 175 21.64 -14.02 10.37
N LEU A 176 20.60 -14.57 9.73
CA LEU A 176 19.64 -13.78 8.95
C LEU A 176 18.89 -12.76 9.81
N ARG A 177 18.64 -13.05 11.10
CA ARG A 177 17.99 -12.09 12.02
C ARG A 177 18.87 -10.85 12.25
N HIS A 178 20.19 -11.02 12.30
CA HIS A 178 21.12 -9.89 12.42
C HIS A 178 21.13 -9.05 11.14
N VAL A 179 21.19 -9.71 9.98
CA VAL A 179 21.09 -9.05 8.67
C VAL A 179 19.77 -8.29 8.53
N GLU A 180 18.66 -8.85 9.02
CA GLU A 180 17.36 -8.17 9.04
C GLU A 180 17.44 -6.84 9.80
N ILE A 181 18.02 -6.85 11.00
CA ILE A 181 18.20 -5.65 11.84
C ILE A 181 19.09 -4.62 11.14
N GLU A 182 20.20 -5.05 10.53
CA GLU A 182 21.10 -4.15 9.80
C GLU A 182 20.43 -3.51 8.57
N LEU A 183 19.70 -4.30 7.79
CA LEU A 183 18.94 -3.80 6.64
C LEU A 183 17.83 -2.85 7.07
N LYS A 184 17.11 -3.15 8.16
CA LYS A 184 16.13 -2.24 8.76
C LYS A 184 16.78 -0.90 9.15
N LYS A 185 17.95 -0.93 9.81
CA LYS A 185 18.71 0.27 10.16
C LYS A 185 19.15 1.06 8.92
N LYS A 186 19.70 0.38 7.90
CA LYS A 186 20.18 0.99 6.65
C LYS A 186 19.06 1.66 5.85
N LEU A 187 17.86 1.07 5.87
CA LEU A 187 16.68 1.59 5.18
C LEU A 187 15.95 2.70 5.97
N GLY A 188 16.36 2.97 7.22
CA GLY A 188 15.91 4.10 8.01
C GLY A 188 15.79 3.77 9.50
N ALA A 189 16.47 4.57 10.34
CA ALA A 189 16.48 4.49 11.81
C ALA A 189 15.15 4.92 12.49
N ALA A 190 14.03 4.87 11.78
CA ALA A 190 12.68 5.11 12.29
C ALA A 190 11.67 4.10 11.70
N THR A 191 12.12 2.85 11.52
CA THR A 191 11.23 1.71 11.28
C THR A 191 10.51 1.39 12.58
N GLU A 192 9.40 2.07 12.87
CA GLU A 192 8.45 1.56 13.84
C GLU A 192 7.80 0.32 13.22
N GLU A 193 8.06 -0.87 13.77
CA GLU A 193 7.04 -1.91 13.73
C GLU A 193 5.79 -1.27 14.32
N VAL A 194 4.70 -1.20 13.55
CA VAL A 194 3.45 -0.61 14.01
C VAL A 194 2.91 -1.50 15.12
N THR A 195 3.41 -1.30 16.33
CA THR A 195 2.71 -1.64 17.56
C THR A 195 1.61 -0.59 17.63
N GLU A 196 0.36 -1.06 17.56
CA GLU A 196 -0.84 -0.23 17.58
C GLU A 196 -0.67 0.97 18.51
N MET A 197 -0.93 2.16 17.97
CA MET A 197 -1.15 3.34 18.79
C MET A 197 -2.40 3.05 19.62
N LEU A 198 -2.17 2.53 20.83
CA LEU A 198 -3.11 2.40 21.92
C LEU A 198 -3.43 3.80 22.43
N GLU A 199 -4.21 4.55 21.68
CA GLU A 199 -5.00 5.66 22.20
C GLU A 199 -6.26 5.67 21.36
N SER A 200 -7.36 5.22 21.96
CA SER A 200 -8.70 5.31 21.39
C SER A 200 -9.18 6.76 21.42
N PRO A 201 -9.38 7.44 20.28
CA PRO A 201 -10.19 8.64 20.22
C PRO A 201 -11.52 8.23 19.59
N GLN A 202 -12.50 7.94 20.45
CA GLN A 202 -13.93 7.79 20.18
C GLN A 202 -14.32 7.28 18.77
N ASP A 203 -14.88 6.07 18.73
CA ASP A 203 -15.56 5.46 17.58
C ASP A 203 -16.55 6.43 16.89
N GLU A 204 -16.07 7.29 16.00
CA GLU A 204 -16.90 7.88 14.96
C GLU A 204 -17.04 6.84 13.86
N ARG A 205 -17.99 5.93 14.09
CA ARG A 205 -18.68 5.20 13.03
C ARG A 205 -19.15 6.24 12.01
N TYR A 206 -18.95 5.97 10.74
CA TYR A 206 -19.66 6.68 9.68
C TYR A 206 -21.16 6.49 9.91
N SER A 207 -21.82 7.44 10.60
CA SER A 207 -23.27 7.51 10.62
C SER A 207 -23.69 8.12 9.29
N VAL A 208 -23.90 7.25 8.30
CA VAL A 208 -24.74 7.61 7.17
C VAL A 208 -26.14 7.19 7.60
N ASP A 209 -26.96 8.15 8.04
CA ASP A 209 -28.39 7.90 8.26
C ASP A 209 -28.95 7.24 7.00
N ALA A 210 -29.29 5.95 7.12
CA ALA A 210 -29.79 5.13 6.04
C ALA A 210 -31.21 4.69 6.39
N PRO A 211 -32.23 5.07 5.61
CA PRO A 211 -33.58 4.53 5.75
C PRO A 211 -33.71 3.13 5.10
N ASP A 212 -32.67 2.28 5.15
CA ASP A 212 -32.76 0.89 4.67
C ASP A 212 -31.82 -0.02 5.50
N SER A 213 -32.36 -0.52 6.62
CA SER A 213 -31.70 -1.40 7.58
C SER A 213 -31.60 -2.83 7.03
N ARG A 214 -30.46 -3.18 6.43
CA ARG A 214 -30.07 -4.58 6.14
C ARG A 214 -28.65 -4.94 6.54
N TYR A 215 -27.99 -4.10 7.32
CA TYR A 215 -26.64 -4.35 7.81
C TYR A 215 -26.54 -3.96 9.29
N MET A 216 -26.90 -4.88 10.18
CA MET A 216 -26.56 -4.79 11.61
C MET A 216 -25.49 -5.83 11.94
N VAL A 217 -24.38 -5.38 12.54
CA VAL A 217 -23.32 -6.23 13.10
C VAL A 217 -23.34 -6.05 14.62
N ARG A 218 -23.49 -7.14 15.38
CA ARG A 218 -23.29 -7.18 16.83
C ARG A 218 -21.81 -7.36 17.13
N VAL A 219 -21.31 -6.59 18.11
CA VAL A 219 -19.91 -6.61 18.56
C VAL A 219 -19.78 -7.54 19.78
N GLY A 220 -19.04 -8.63 19.63
CA GLY A 220 -18.48 -9.39 20.75
C GLY A 220 -17.05 -8.92 21.02
N LYS A 221 -16.69 -8.66 22.28
CA LYS A 221 -15.32 -8.35 22.68
C LYS A 221 -14.50 -9.64 22.71
N THR A 222 -13.46 -9.75 21.90
CA THR A 222 -12.51 -10.87 21.99
C THR A 222 -11.07 -10.37 21.97
N ARG A 223 -10.29 -10.88 22.93
CA ARG A 223 -8.85 -10.62 23.15
C ARG A 223 -8.04 -11.05 21.91
N GLN A 224 -7.39 -10.10 21.25
CA GLN A 224 -6.46 -10.38 20.15
C GLN A 224 -5.13 -10.91 20.70
N ARG A 225 -4.68 -12.08 20.21
CA ARG A 225 -3.31 -12.57 20.37
C ARG A 225 -2.52 -12.32 19.08
N LYS A 226 -1.35 -11.73 19.26
CA LYS A 226 -0.32 -11.42 18.25
C LYS A 226 0.20 -12.69 17.58
N ILE A 227 -0.15 -12.92 16.33
CA ILE A 227 0.76 -13.57 15.36
C ILE A 227 0.56 -12.88 14.01
N GLN A 228 1.34 -11.85 13.72
CA GLN A 228 1.56 -11.42 12.34
C GLN A 228 2.89 -10.68 12.23
N GLY A 229 3.80 -11.18 11.40
CA GLY A 229 5.13 -10.63 11.21
C GLY A 229 5.07 -9.14 10.86
N GLY A 230 5.55 -8.29 11.77
CA GLY A 230 5.33 -6.84 11.73
C GLY A 230 5.76 -6.22 10.41
N GLU A 231 4.84 -5.62 9.64
CA GLU A 231 5.14 -5.08 8.30
C GLU A 231 6.15 -3.93 8.36
N MET A 232 7.12 -3.94 7.43
CA MET A 232 8.13 -2.89 7.36
C MET A 232 7.58 -1.69 6.57
N ALA A 233 7.73 -0.53 7.17
CA ALA A 233 7.32 0.73 6.60
C ALA A 233 8.47 1.74 6.73
N VAL A 234 8.66 2.57 5.70
CA VAL A 234 9.73 3.58 5.68
C VAL A 234 9.10 4.94 5.44
N ARG A 235 9.52 5.95 6.23
CA ARG A 235 9.00 7.31 6.12
C ARG A 235 9.68 8.05 4.97
N GLY A 236 8.87 8.54 4.02
CA GLY A 236 9.29 9.43 2.92
C GLY A 236 10.19 8.78 1.85
N LEU A 237 10.71 9.61 0.94
CA LEU A 237 11.66 9.21 -0.11
C LEU A 237 13.13 9.20 0.38
N SER A 238 13.37 9.64 1.63
CA SER A 238 14.71 9.83 2.21
C SER A 238 15.56 8.57 2.22
N TRP A 239 14.97 7.37 2.29
CA TRP A 239 15.74 6.12 2.20
C TRP A 239 16.34 5.90 0.80
N ARG A 240 15.65 6.36 -0.26
CA ARG A 240 16.18 6.32 -1.63
C ARG A 240 17.33 7.29 -1.75
N GLU A 241 17.13 8.52 -1.29
CA GLU A 241 18.17 9.54 -1.26
C GLU A 241 19.36 9.08 -0.42
N PHE A 242 19.18 8.48 0.75
CA PHE A 242 20.29 7.98 1.58
C PHE A 242 21.10 6.90 0.87
N LEU A 243 20.43 5.94 0.22
CA LEU A 243 21.09 4.89 -0.54
C LEU A 243 21.77 5.45 -1.81
N THR A 244 21.15 6.40 -2.50
CA THR A 244 21.66 7.01 -3.73
C THR A 244 22.74 8.07 -3.46
N TYR A 245 22.68 8.83 -2.36
CA TYR A 245 23.67 9.81 -1.93
C TYR A 245 24.86 9.16 -1.23
N GLY A 246 24.67 8.04 -0.52
CA GLY A 246 25.79 7.20 -0.06
C GLY A 246 26.67 6.74 -1.23
N ILE A 247 26.05 6.48 -2.39
CA ILE A 247 26.75 6.18 -3.65
C ILE A 247 27.46 7.43 -4.22
N ARG A 248 26.84 8.63 -4.16
CA ARG A 248 27.43 9.88 -4.70
C ARG A 248 28.50 10.54 -3.80
N LYS A 249 28.47 10.40 -2.47
CA LYS A 249 29.50 10.99 -1.59
C LYS A 249 30.88 10.34 -1.79
N HIS A 250 30.92 9.07 -2.21
CA HIS A 250 32.16 8.39 -2.59
C HIS A 250 32.72 8.84 -3.95
N SER A 251 31.96 9.57 -4.78
CA SER A 251 32.43 10.09 -6.06
C SER A 251 32.96 11.53 -6.01
N LEU A 252 32.84 12.22 -4.86
CA LEU A 252 33.29 13.61 -4.69
C LEU A 252 34.68 13.72 -4.02
N SER A 253 35.29 12.62 -3.56
CA SER A 253 36.74 12.61 -3.30
C SER A 253 37.45 12.33 -4.62
N GLY A 254 38.12 13.33 -5.17
CA GLY A 254 38.75 13.30 -6.48
C GLY A 254 39.71 12.11 -6.70
N ARG A 255 39.16 11.05 -7.29
CA ARG A 255 39.88 10.06 -8.09
C ARG A 255 38.85 9.43 -9.03
N SER A 256 39.08 9.58 -10.33
CA SER A 256 38.27 8.91 -11.36
C SER A 256 38.41 7.40 -11.13
N ARG A 257 37.33 6.79 -10.65
CA ARG A 257 37.24 5.38 -10.32
C ARG A 257 36.25 4.74 -11.30
N THR A 258 36.68 3.67 -11.95
CA THR A 258 35.91 2.97 -12.99
C THR A 258 34.60 2.41 -12.42
N SER A 259 33.62 2.13 -13.28
CA SER A 259 32.33 1.52 -12.94
C SER A 259 32.42 0.22 -12.10
N SER A 260 33.59 -0.40 -12.01
CA SER A 260 33.92 -1.52 -11.14
C SER A 260 33.99 -1.19 -9.64
N GLU A 261 34.44 0.01 -9.25
CA GLU A 261 34.67 0.37 -7.83
C GLU A 261 33.39 0.85 -7.12
N ILE A 262 32.35 1.22 -7.86
CA ILE A 262 31.00 1.54 -7.34
C ILE A 262 30.31 0.28 -6.80
N GLN A 263 30.72 -0.91 -7.24
CA GLN A 263 30.18 -2.20 -6.78
C GLN A 263 30.71 -2.61 -5.39
N ASP A 264 31.86 -2.08 -4.96
CA ASP A 264 32.56 -2.56 -3.75
C ASP A 264 31.96 -2.08 -2.42
N ALA A 265 31.29 -0.92 -2.37
CA ALA A 265 30.64 -0.44 -1.14
C ALA A 265 29.36 -1.22 -0.76
N ASN A 266 28.76 -1.93 -1.73
CA ASN A 266 27.64 -2.85 -1.50
C ASN A 266 28.08 -4.32 -1.34
N LYS A 267 29.37 -4.65 -1.48
CA LYS A 267 29.98 -5.91 -1.00
C LYS A 267 30.11 -5.91 0.53
N SER A 268 29.03 -5.52 1.20
CA SER A 268 28.88 -5.60 2.65
C SER A 268 28.79 -7.06 3.07
N GLY A 269 29.28 -7.39 4.27
CA GLY A 269 29.12 -8.70 4.91
C GLY A 269 27.68 -9.24 4.87
N ILE A 270 26.66 -8.38 4.71
CA ILE A 270 25.27 -8.76 4.41
C ILE A 270 25.17 -9.70 3.20
N SER A 271 25.83 -9.38 2.09
CA SER A 271 25.77 -10.18 0.86
C SER A 271 26.49 -11.52 1.02
N GLU A 272 27.58 -11.54 1.79
CA GLU A 272 28.33 -12.77 2.11
C GLU A 272 27.52 -13.68 3.03
N ILE A 273 26.89 -13.13 4.07
CA ILE A 273 26.02 -13.87 4.99
C ILE A 273 24.81 -14.44 4.24
N LEU A 274 24.16 -13.64 3.38
CA LEU A 274 23.04 -14.12 2.56
C LEU A 274 23.47 -15.25 1.64
N SER A 275 24.61 -15.10 0.95
CA SER A 275 25.16 -16.14 0.09
C SER A 275 25.52 -17.40 0.87
N GLY A 276 26.02 -17.28 2.10
CA GLY A 276 26.32 -18.40 2.99
C GLY A 276 25.07 -19.13 3.50
N CYS A 277 23.96 -18.41 3.70
CA CYS A 277 22.68 -18.99 4.13
C CYS A 277 21.83 -19.52 2.96
N LYS A 278 22.27 -19.34 1.70
CA LYS A 278 21.47 -19.58 0.48
C LYS A 278 20.90 -20.99 0.41
N ASP A 279 21.74 -22.00 0.60
CA ASP A 279 21.33 -23.40 0.43
C ASP A 279 20.41 -23.86 1.57
N ASP A 280 20.60 -23.32 2.78
CA ASP A 280 19.71 -23.55 3.91
C ASP A 280 18.34 -22.88 3.70
N MET A 281 18.30 -21.65 3.17
CA MET A 281 17.05 -20.97 2.81
C MET A 281 16.27 -21.78 1.76
N LYS A 282 16.98 -22.28 0.73
CA LYS A 282 16.40 -23.12 -0.33
C LYS A 282 15.88 -24.44 0.23
N SER A 283 16.66 -25.09 1.09
CA SER A 283 16.27 -26.36 1.74
C SER A 283 15.03 -26.20 2.61
N LEU A 284 14.93 -25.10 3.36
CA LEU A 284 13.74 -24.76 4.15
C LEU A 284 12.52 -24.58 3.24
N TRP A 285 12.67 -23.85 2.12
CA TRP A 285 11.56 -23.56 1.22
C TRP A 285 11.10 -24.79 0.43
N VAL A 286 11.99 -25.65 -0.04
CA VAL A 286 11.65 -26.81 -0.88
C VAL A 286 10.98 -27.94 -0.08
N ASN A 287 11.16 -27.99 1.24
CA ASN A 287 10.60 -29.04 2.07
C ASN A 287 9.05 -29.04 2.06
N GLU A 288 8.46 -30.10 1.50
CA GLU A 288 7.01 -30.22 1.31
C GLU A 288 6.22 -30.24 2.62
N LYS A 289 6.76 -30.88 3.67
CA LYS A 289 6.10 -30.91 4.98
C LYS A 289 6.08 -29.54 5.63
N PHE A 290 7.16 -28.78 5.51
CA PHE A 290 7.21 -27.40 6.00
C PHE A 290 6.22 -26.51 5.25
N ARG A 291 6.11 -26.66 3.92
CA ARG A 291 5.06 -25.98 3.14
C ARG A 291 3.65 -26.41 3.57
N GLY A 292 3.47 -27.69 3.89
CA GLY A 292 2.21 -28.23 4.42
C GLY A 292 1.75 -27.53 5.70
N VAL A 293 2.68 -27.19 6.61
CA VAL A 293 2.36 -26.40 7.81
C VAL A 293 1.91 -24.98 7.46
N LEU A 294 2.55 -24.33 6.49
CA LEU A 294 2.12 -22.99 6.05
C LEU A 294 0.68 -23.02 5.51
N VAL A 295 0.34 -24.04 4.70
CA VAL A 295 -1.03 -24.25 4.21
C VAL A 295 -2.00 -24.52 5.35
N LYS A 296 -1.65 -25.41 6.28
CA LYS A 296 -2.46 -25.74 7.47
C LYS A 296 -2.76 -24.49 8.31
N ARG A 297 -1.78 -23.61 8.45
CA ARG A 297 -1.88 -22.34 9.20
C ARG A 297 -2.50 -21.19 8.40
N ASN A 298 -2.99 -21.45 7.19
CA ASN A 298 -3.54 -20.44 6.28
C ASN A 298 -2.58 -19.27 6.02
N ILE A 299 -1.27 -19.55 6.00
CA ILE A 299 -0.22 -18.58 5.71
C ILE A 299 0.01 -18.57 4.20
N GLU A 300 -0.67 -17.67 3.51
CA GLU A 300 -0.50 -17.46 2.06
C GLU A 300 0.80 -16.67 1.78
N MET A 301 1.93 -17.35 1.70
CA MET A 301 3.21 -16.73 1.32
C MET A 301 3.18 -16.09 -0.07
N GLU A 302 2.33 -16.58 -0.98
CA GLU A 302 2.16 -16.02 -2.32
C GLU A 302 1.72 -14.54 -2.30
N ASN A 303 1.05 -14.09 -1.24
CA ASN A 303 0.68 -12.68 -1.02
C ASN A 303 1.77 -11.88 -0.29
N ASN A 304 2.64 -12.56 0.45
CA ASN A 304 3.72 -11.98 1.25
C ASN A 304 5.06 -12.61 0.87
N ALA A 305 5.72 -12.00 -0.13
CA ALA A 305 7.11 -12.26 -0.51
C ALA A 305 7.46 -13.71 -0.95
N GLY A 306 6.45 -14.58 -1.11
CA GLY A 306 6.56 -15.89 -1.74
C GLY A 306 6.99 -15.86 -3.21
N PHE A 307 7.05 -14.68 -3.83
CA PHE A 307 7.67 -14.53 -5.14
C PHE A 307 9.22 -14.61 -5.08
N PHE A 308 9.85 -14.15 -4.00
CA PHE A 308 11.31 -14.18 -3.90
C PHE A 308 11.87 -15.53 -3.43
N LEU A 309 11.02 -16.37 -2.83
CA LEU A 309 11.44 -17.68 -2.34
C LEU A 309 11.84 -18.63 -3.48
N ASP A 310 11.20 -18.54 -4.64
CA ASP A 310 11.59 -19.32 -5.82
C ASP A 310 12.88 -18.77 -6.49
N ASP A 311 13.23 -17.52 -6.20
CA ASP A 311 14.40 -16.80 -6.72
C ASP A 311 15.56 -16.72 -5.70
N ILE A 312 15.52 -17.49 -4.59
CA ILE A 312 16.54 -17.46 -3.53
C ILE A 312 17.96 -17.52 -4.09
N GLU A 313 18.20 -18.41 -5.05
CA GLU A 313 19.52 -18.65 -5.61
C GLU A 313 20.11 -17.41 -6.29
N ARG A 314 19.25 -16.65 -6.97
CA ARG A 314 19.61 -15.41 -7.67
C ARG A 314 19.72 -14.23 -6.70
N ILE A 315 18.78 -14.10 -5.77
CA ILE A 315 18.68 -12.93 -4.87
C ILE A 315 19.72 -12.97 -3.74
N ALA A 316 20.04 -14.16 -3.24
CA ALA A 316 21.06 -14.35 -2.19
C ALA A 316 22.50 -14.30 -2.74
N SER A 317 22.69 -14.23 -4.06
CA SER A 317 24.00 -14.12 -4.67
C SER A 317 24.69 -12.78 -4.32
N VAL A 318 26.01 -12.82 -4.12
CA VAL A 318 26.83 -11.62 -3.88
C VAL A 318 26.75 -10.65 -5.08
N SER A 319 26.66 -11.18 -6.29
CA SER A 319 26.57 -10.42 -7.55
C SER A 319 25.13 -10.03 -7.94
N TYR A 320 24.15 -10.21 -7.05
CA TYR A 320 22.74 -9.96 -7.35
C TYR A 320 22.48 -8.51 -7.79
N ILE A 321 21.81 -8.36 -8.94
CA ILE A 321 21.31 -7.08 -9.47
C ILE A 321 19.79 -7.19 -9.60
N PRO A 322 19.01 -6.27 -8.99
CA PRO A 322 17.56 -6.29 -9.09
C PRO A 322 17.05 -6.14 -10.53
N SER A 323 16.09 -6.99 -10.89
CA SER A 323 15.32 -6.87 -12.13
C SER A 323 14.14 -5.90 -11.96
N ASP A 324 13.53 -5.46 -13.06
CA ASP A 324 12.31 -4.63 -13.00
C ASP A 324 11.16 -5.36 -12.28
N ASP A 325 11.03 -6.66 -12.53
CA ASP A 325 10.03 -7.53 -11.91
C ASP A 325 10.26 -7.65 -10.40
N ASP A 326 11.54 -7.73 -9.96
CA ASP A 326 11.89 -7.75 -8.54
C ASP A 326 11.43 -6.46 -7.84
N VAL A 327 11.69 -5.32 -8.48
CA VAL A 327 11.30 -4.02 -7.92
C VAL A 327 9.79 -3.91 -7.85
N VAL A 328 9.05 -4.28 -8.89
CA VAL A 328 7.58 -4.25 -8.88
C VAL A 328 6.99 -5.09 -7.77
N ARG A 329 7.52 -6.29 -7.56
CA ARG A 329 7.00 -7.27 -6.58
C ARG A 329 7.50 -7.03 -5.17
N SER A 330 8.58 -6.28 -5.00
CA SER A 330 9.08 -5.91 -3.67
C SER A 330 8.03 -5.15 -2.87
N ARG A 331 7.99 -5.43 -1.57
CA ARG A 331 6.98 -4.93 -0.67
C ARG A 331 7.60 -3.95 0.32
N LEU A 332 7.11 -2.72 0.26
CA LEU A 332 7.45 -1.65 1.19
C LEU A 332 6.15 -0.97 1.59
N ARG A 333 5.79 -0.98 2.89
CA ARG A 333 4.55 -0.35 3.34
C ARG A 333 4.69 1.17 3.24
N THR A 334 3.78 1.79 2.49
CA THR A 334 3.68 3.26 2.41
C THR A 334 3.17 3.82 3.72
N LEU A 335 3.96 4.71 4.33
CA LEU A 335 3.53 5.55 5.45
C LEU A 335 3.17 6.94 4.93
N GLY A 336 2.01 7.45 5.38
CA GLY A 336 1.57 8.79 5.02
C GLY A 336 1.27 8.94 3.53
N VAL A 337 1.60 10.11 2.98
CA VAL A 337 1.39 10.47 1.58
C VAL A 337 2.73 10.75 0.93
N GLN A 338 2.94 10.20 -0.27
CA GLN A 338 4.14 10.40 -1.07
C GLN A 338 3.77 10.96 -2.43
N GLU A 339 4.48 11.99 -2.87
CA GLU A 339 4.30 12.65 -4.16
C GLU A 339 5.35 12.16 -5.15
N TYR A 340 4.91 11.83 -6.37
CA TYR A 340 5.77 11.41 -7.47
C TYR A 340 5.46 12.25 -8.71
N ARG A 341 6.49 12.84 -9.30
CA ARG A 341 6.37 13.64 -10.52
C ARG A 341 6.91 12.82 -11.68
N ILE A 342 6.13 12.69 -12.75
CA ILE A 342 6.55 12.04 -13.99
C ILE A 342 6.21 12.95 -15.17
N PHE A 343 7.11 13.01 -16.15
CA PHE A 343 6.93 13.81 -17.35
C PHE A 343 6.52 12.91 -18.51
N ILE A 344 5.24 12.93 -18.87
CA ILE A 344 4.70 12.10 -19.93
C ILE A 344 4.64 12.89 -21.24
N GLU A 345 5.21 12.31 -22.31
CA GLU A 345 5.08 12.88 -23.64
C GLU A 345 3.66 12.74 -24.18
N SER A 346 3.12 13.82 -24.75
CA SER A 346 1.81 13.79 -25.41
C SER A 346 1.93 13.06 -26.75
N THR A 347 1.11 12.03 -26.95
CA THR A 347 1.06 11.23 -28.19
C THR A 347 0.40 11.96 -29.37
N ASN A 348 -0.31 13.06 -29.13
CA ASN A 348 -1.13 13.75 -30.14
C ASN A 348 -0.49 15.00 -30.77
N ALA A 349 0.82 15.21 -30.61
CA ALA A 349 1.50 16.31 -31.29
C ALA A 349 1.79 15.91 -32.75
N LEU A 350 0.95 16.35 -33.68
CA LEU A 350 1.17 16.31 -35.14
C LEU A 350 2.45 17.07 -35.59
N ASN A 351 3.14 17.74 -34.67
CA ASN A 351 4.43 18.39 -34.88
C ASN A 351 5.54 17.70 -34.07
N LEU A 352 6.50 17.10 -34.78
CA LEU A 352 7.67 16.41 -34.21
C LEU A 352 8.57 17.34 -33.36
N ASN A 353 8.48 18.66 -33.54
CA ASN A 353 9.43 19.63 -32.99
C ASN A 353 8.97 20.31 -31.69
N ALA A 354 7.78 20.00 -31.18
CA ALA A 354 7.29 20.52 -29.91
C ALA A 354 6.31 19.53 -29.28
N ARG A 355 6.83 18.46 -28.64
CA ARG A 355 6.01 17.63 -27.75
C ARG A 355 5.97 18.32 -26.38
N PRO A 356 4.90 19.05 -26.00
CA PRO A 356 4.82 19.56 -24.65
C PRO A 356 4.79 18.37 -23.69
N ARG A 357 5.85 18.23 -22.88
CA ARG A 357 5.87 17.27 -21.77
C ARG A 357 4.80 17.68 -20.78
N ARG A 358 3.84 16.79 -20.53
CA ARG A 358 2.83 17.00 -19.49
C ARG A 358 3.36 16.46 -18.18
N GLU A 359 3.29 17.29 -17.15
CA GLU A 359 3.65 16.88 -15.81
C GLU A 359 2.47 16.14 -15.18
N TRP A 360 2.73 14.92 -14.72
CA TRP A 360 1.80 14.13 -13.93
C TRP A 360 2.31 14.06 -12.51
N VAL A 361 1.44 14.40 -11.56
CA VAL A 361 1.72 14.29 -10.13
C VAL A 361 0.87 13.16 -9.58
N ILE A 362 1.52 12.08 -9.18
CA ILE A 362 0.87 10.89 -8.63
C ILE A 362 1.10 10.87 -7.12
N TYR A 363 0.02 10.85 -6.36
CA TYR A 363 0.04 10.72 -4.91
C TYR A 363 -0.23 9.26 -4.52
N ASP A 364 0.75 8.61 -3.86
CA ASP A 364 0.58 7.30 -3.22
C ASP A 364 0.33 7.50 -1.72
N VAL A 365 -0.83 7.03 -1.24
CA VAL A 365 -1.25 7.21 0.15
C VAL A 365 -1.32 5.88 0.89
N GLY A 366 -1.04 5.90 2.19
CA GLY A 366 -1.21 4.77 3.08
C GLY A 366 -2.66 4.26 3.07
N GLY A 367 -2.82 2.94 2.93
CA GLY A 367 -4.13 2.29 2.72
C GLY A 367 -4.87 1.83 3.98
N SER A 368 -4.22 1.89 5.15
CA SER A 368 -4.83 1.44 6.41
C SER A 368 -5.98 2.34 6.81
N ARG A 369 -6.96 1.81 7.56
CA ARG A 369 -8.14 2.58 8.01
C ARG A 369 -7.75 3.84 8.77
N THR A 370 -6.73 3.75 9.63
CA THR A 370 -6.20 4.86 10.44
C THR A 370 -5.58 5.98 9.61
N MET A 371 -5.08 5.69 8.40
CA MET A 371 -4.41 6.68 7.54
C MET A 371 -5.38 7.40 6.60
N ARG A 372 -6.63 6.96 6.46
CA ARG A 372 -7.58 7.49 5.46
C ARG A 372 -7.91 8.97 5.65
N ARG A 373 -7.85 9.48 6.88
CA ARG A 373 -8.08 10.91 7.18
C ARG A 373 -7.01 11.80 6.53
N ALA A 374 -5.79 11.29 6.36
CA ALA A 374 -4.69 12.02 5.72
C ALA A 374 -4.89 12.22 4.20
N TRP A 375 -5.91 11.58 3.59
CA TRP A 375 -6.16 11.70 2.15
C TRP A 375 -6.86 13.00 1.77
N ILE A 376 -7.71 13.53 2.66
CA ILE A 376 -8.63 14.65 2.39
C ILE A 376 -7.90 15.90 1.87
N PRO A 377 -6.75 16.34 2.44
CA PRO A 377 -6.03 17.51 1.93
C PRO A 377 -5.59 17.39 0.47
N PHE A 378 -5.51 16.18 -0.07
CA PHE A 378 -5.08 15.91 -1.44
C PHE A 378 -6.23 15.75 -2.43
N PHE A 379 -7.49 15.93 -2.01
CA PHE A 379 -8.65 15.79 -2.90
C PHE A 379 -8.86 17.00 -3.80
N GLU A 380 -8.31 18.16 -3.45
CA GLU A 380 -8.53 19.38 -4.21
C GLU A 380 -7.81 19.37 -5.57
N GLY A 381 -8.58 19.60 -6.63
CA GLY A 381 -8.06 19.70 -8.00
C GLY A 381 -7.50 18.38 -8.55
N VAL A 382 -7.91 17.23 -8.01
CA VAL A 382 -7.52 15.91 -8.53
C VAL A 382 -8.26 15.61 -9.83
N ASN A 383 -7.50 15.31 -10.88
CA ASN A 383 -8.03 14.97 -12.20
C ASN A 383 -8.54 13.52 -12.24
N ALA A 384 -7.83 12.59 -11.61
CA ALA A 384 -8.22 11.18 -11.61
C ALA A 384 -7.89 10.45 -10.31
N ILE A 385 -8.72 9.47 -9.96
CA ILE A 385 -8.45 8.49 -8.91
C ILE A 385 -8.25 7.13 -9.55
N ILE A 386 -7.19 6.43 -9.13
CA ILE A 386 -7.00 5.02 -9.44
C ILE A 386 -7.20 4.22 -8.15
N PHE A 387 -8.18 3.33 -8.16
CA PHE A 387 -8.64 2.57 -7.01
C PHE A 387 -8.44 1.07 -7.23
N PRO A 388 -7.28 0.51 -6.86
CA PRO A 388 -7.09 -0.93 -6.84
C PRO A 388 -7.85 -1.59 -5.69
N VAL A 389 -8.56 -2.67 -6.03
CA VAL A 389 -9.33 -3.56 -5.14
C VAL A 389 -8.78 -4.97 -5.30
N SER A 390 -8.62 -5.69 -4.21
CA SER A 390 -8.15 -7.08 -4.24
C SER A 390 -8.92 -7.96 -3.27
N CYS A 391 -8.91 -9.27 -3.54
CA CYS A 391 -9.28 -10.36 -2.63
C CYS A 391 -10.76 -10.36 -2.20
N PHE A 392 -11.33 -11.55 -2.00
CA PHE A 392 -12.73 -11.71 -1.59
C PHE A 392 -12.90 -12.56 -0.32
N ASN A 393 -11.93 -13.41 -0.01
CA ASN A 393 -11.98 -14.36 1.10
C ASN A 393 -11.09 -13.96 2.29
N GLU A 394 -10.58 -12.73 2.31
CA GLU A 394 -9.65 -12.24 3.33
C GLU A 394 -10.32 -11.21 4.24
N VAL A 395 -9.76 -11.06 5.43
CA VAL A 395 -10.13 -10.04 6.42
C VAL A 395 -9.08 -8.93 6.50
N LEU A 396 -9.43 -7.78 7.07
CA LEU A 396 -8.49 -6.69 7.28
C LEU A 396 -7.43 -7.08 8.29
N LEU A 397 -6.21 -6.57 8.09
CA LEU A 397 -5.12 -6.75 9.04
C LEU A 397 -5.44 -6.05 10.36
N GLU A 398 -6.09 -4.88 10.29
CA GLU A 398 -6.43 -4.07 11.46
C GLU A 398 -7.71 -4.53 12.17
N ASP A 399 -8.53 -5.36 11.50
CA ASP A 399 -9.83 -5.79 12.01
C ASP A 399 -10.23 -7.14 11.37
N SER A 400 -9.97 -8.22 12.11
CA SER A 400 -10.23 -9.60 11.65
C SER A 400 -11.71 -9.92 11.48
N THR A 401 -12.63 -9.05 11.92
CA THR A 401 -14.08 -9.25 11.76
C THR A 401 -14.60 -8.72 10.43
N VAL A 402 -13.79 -7.92 9.73
CA VAL A 402 -14.21 -7.21 8.52
C VAL A 402 -13.59 -7.84 7.28
N ASN A 403 -14.44 -8.33 6.39
CA ASN A 403 -14.02 -8.79 5.07
C ASN A 403 -13.45 -7.63 4.22
N ARG A 404 -12.32 -7.88 3.55
CA ARG A 404 -11.61 -6.88 2.74
C ARG A 404 -12.43 -6.37 1.56
N LEU A 405 -13.11 -7.23 0.81
CA LEU A 405 -13.91 -6.78 -0.33
C LEU A 405 -15.04 -5.86 0.12
N ASN A 406 -15.68 -6.19 1.24
CA ASN A 406 -16.76 -5.37 1.81
C ASN A 406 -16.27 -3.98 2.26
N ASP A 407 -15.12 -3.88 2.94
CA ASP A 407 -14.54 -2.56 3.26
C ASP A 407 -14.15 -1.78 1.99
N SER A 408 -13.72 -2.46 0.91
CA SER A 408 -13.37 -1.80 -0.36
C SER A 408 -14.61 -1.22 -1.04
N VAL A 409 -15.72 -1.96 -0.98
CA VAL A 409 -17.03 -1.51 -1.47
C VAL A 409 -17.53 -0.30 -0.67
N ALA A 410 -17.43 -0.34 0.66
CA ALA A 410 -17.80 0.78 1.53
C ALA A 410 -16.93 2.02 1.25
N LEU A 411 -15.62 1.83 1.11
CA LEU A 411 -14.68 2.90 0.80
C LEU A 411 -14.94 3.51 -0.57
N TRP A 412 -15.18 2.69 -1.59
CA TRP A 412 -15.53 3.16 -2.94
C TRP A 412 -16.79 4.01 -2.92
N ARG A 413 -17.83 3.58 -2.20
CA ARG A 413 -19.05 4.37 -2.02
C ARG A 413 -18.75 5.72 -1.38
N ALA A 414 -17.90 5.79 -0.36
CA ALA A 414 -17.53 7.05 0.29
C ALA A 414 -16.78 8.00 -0.67
N ILE A 415 -15.82 7.47 -1.45
CA ILE A 415 -15.07 8.23 -2.47
C ILE A 415 -16.02 8.78 -3.54
N VAL A 416 -16.89 7.92 -4.08
CA VAL A 416 -17.88 8.30 -5.09
C VAL A 416 -18.84 9.34 -4.53
N SER A 417 -19.28 9.23 -3.28
CA SER A 417 -20.24 10.18 -2.70
C SER A 417 -19.62 11.54 -2.33
N SER A 418 -18.30 11.69 -2.41
CA SER A 418 -17.60 12.90 -1.99
C SER A 418 -17.82 14.07 -2.95
N LYS A 419 -18.31 15.20 -2.43
CA LYS A 419 -18.44 16.46 -3.17
C LYS A 419 -17.10 17.03 -3.62
N LEU A 420 -16.03 16.81 -2.85
CA LEU A 420 -14.68 17.27 -3.19
C LEU A 420 -14.13 16.60 -4.46
N LEU A 421 -14.62 15.40 -4.78
CA LEU A 421 -14.16 14.58 -5.89
C LEU A 421 -15.17 14.51 -7.05
N GLN A 422 -16.16 15.40 -7.05
CA GLN A 422 -17.28 15.37 -8.01
C GLN A 422 -16.86 15.58 -9.48
N ASN A 423 -15.69 16.16 -9.73
CA ASN A 423 -15.17 16.39 -11.09
C ASN A 423 -13.99 15.47 -11.43
N THR A 424 -13.75 14.46 -10.61
CA THR A 424 -12.61 13.55 -10.74
C THR A 424 -12.99 12.32 -11.57
N THR A 425 -12.12 11.95 -12.52
CA THR A 425 -12.27 10.71 -13.30
C THR A 425 -12.01 9.50 -12.40
N LEU A 426 -12.89 8.49 -12.46
CA LEU A 426 -12.79 7.32 -11.60
C LEU A 426 -12.25 6.12 -12.38
N VAL A 427 -11.15 5.55 -11.91
CA VAL A 427 -10.55 4.33 -12.47
C VAL A 427 -10.48 3.28 -11.37
N CYS A 428 -11.14 2.14 -11.56
CA CYS A 428 -11.04 1.01 -10.64
C CYS A 428 -10.24 -0.11 -11.27
N PHE A 429 -9.24 -0.60 -10.54
CA PHE A 429 -8.49 -1.80 -10.90
C PHE A 429 -8.98 -2.96 -10.02
N LEU A 430 -9.68 -3.92 -10.62
CA LEU A 430 -9.91 -5.21 -9.99
C LEU A 430 -8.58 -5.96 -10.07
N ASN A 431 -7.76 -5.78 -9.04
CA ASN A 431 -6.39 -6.26 -9.01
C ASN A 431 -6.30 -7.68 -8.42
N LYS A 432 -5.16 -8.35 -8.66
CA LYS A 432 -4.89 -9.73 -8.25
C LYS A 432 -5.84 -10.75 -8.91
N CYS A 433 -6.19 -10.54 -10.18
CA CYS A 433 -7.07 -11.45 -10.93
C CYS A 433 -6.47 -12.86 -11.09
N ASP A 434 -5.15 -12.95 -11.16
CA ASP A 434 -4.37 -14.19 -11.14
C ASP A 434 -4.61 -14.99 -9.85
N ILE A 435 -4.55 -14.31 -8.69
CA ILE A 435 -4.83 -14.92 -7.38
C ILE A 435 -6.31 -15.29 -7.26
N LEU A 436 -7.23 -14.43 -7.73
CA LEU A 436 -8.66 -14.75 -7.79
C LEU A 436 -8.90 -16.05 -8.55
N LYS A 437 -8.32 -16.18 -9.75
CA LYS A 437 -8.45 -17.38 -10.59
C LYS A 437 -7.92 -18.63 -9.87
N ARG A 438 -6.75 -18.53 -9.23
CA ARG A 438 -6.14 -19.63 -8.46
C ARG A 438 -7.04 -20.06 -7.29
N LYS A 439 -7.55 -19.11 -6.51
CA LYS A 439 -8.43 -19.37 -5.36
C LYS A 439 -9.72 -20.08 -5.75
N LEU A 440 -10.37 -19.64 -6.84
CA LEU A 440 -11.59 -20.28 -7.35
C LEU A 440 -11.31 -21.70 -7.87
N ASN A 441 -10.20 -21.90 -8.59
CA ASN A 441 -9.79 -23.22 -9.09
C ASN A 441 -9.50 -24.21 -7.96
N ASN A 442 -9.02 -23.72 -6.81
CA ASN A 442 -8.79 -24.54 -5.61
C ASN A 442 -10.09 -24.86 -4.84
N GLY A 443 -11.26 -24.51 -5.39
CA GLY A 443 -12.57 -24.85 -4.81
C GLY A 443 -13.11 -23.83 -3.82
N ILE A 444 -12.45 -22.69 -3.61
CA ILE A 444 -12.99 -21.62 -2.76
C ILE A 444 -14.24 -21.05 -3.41
N LEU A 445 -15.37 -21.09 -2.69
CA LEU A 445 -16.67 -20.65 -3.20
C LEU A 445 -16.89 -19.17 -2.86
N PHE A 446 -16.96 -18.31 -3.89
CA PHE A 446 -17.14 -16.87 -3.75
C PHE A 446 -18.42 -16.49 -2.97
N ARG A 447 -19.51 -17.22 -3.20
CA ARG A 447 -20.82 -17.03 -2.54
C ARG A 447 -20.79 -17.11 -1.01
N HIS A 448 -19.80 -17.79 -0.41
CA HIS A 448 -19.69 -17.87 1.05
C HIS A 448 -19.20 -16.57 1.68
N TYR A 449 -18.49 -15.75 0.92
CA TYR A 449 -17.95 -14.46 1.39
C TYR A 449 -18.81 -13.28 0.94
N VAL A 450 -19.58 -13.47 -0.13
CA VAL A 450 -20.38 -12.43 -0.76
C VAL A 450 -21.78 -12.97 -1.03
N GLY A 451 -22.65 -12.85 -0.01
CA GLY A 451 -23.98 -13.47 -0.01
C GLY A 451 -24.91 -12.99 -1.13
N ASP A 452 -24.73 -11.75 -1.61
CA ASP A 452 -25.51 -11.19 -2.72
C ASP A 452 -25.06 -11.68 -4.11
N TYR A 453 -24.04 -12.54 -4.21
CA TYR A 453 -23.66 -13.21 -5.46
C TYR A 453 -24.70 -14.23 -5.92
N GLY A 454 -25.39 -14.87 -4.96
CA GLY A 454 -26.37 -15.92 -5.22
C GLY A 454 -25.75 -17.18 -5.84
N ASN A 455 -26.46 -17.76 -6.82
CA ASN A 455 -26.12 -19.05 -7.44
C ASN A 455 -25.37 -18.90 -8.78
N GLN A 456 -24.67 -17.79 -9.00
CA GLN A 456 -23.88 -17.60 -10.21
C GLN A 456 -22.67 -18.56 -10.28
N PRO A 457 -22.15 -18.87 -11.48
CA PRO A 457 -21.00 -19.75 -11.64
C PRO A 457 -19.77 -19.29 -10.84
N ASN A 458 -19.04 -20.24 -10.24
CA ASN A 458 -17.85 -19.95 -9.42
C ASN A 458 -16.56 -19.86 -10.26
N ASP A 459 -16.62 -19.17 -11.40
CA ASP A 459 -15.47 -18.98 -12.29
C ASP A 459 -14.97 -17.52 -12.28
N SER A 460 -13.70 -17.34 -12.63
CA SER A 460 -13.03 -16.02 -12.60
C SER A 460 -13.74 -14.97 -13.46
N THR A 461 -14.35 -15.35 -14.59
CA THR A 461 -15.02 -14.42 -15.49
C THR A 461 -16.32 -13.93 -14.87
N SER A 462 -17.16 -14.85 -14.39
CA SER A 462 -18.44 -14.53 -13.75
C SER A 462 -18.25 -13.69 -12.49
N VAL A 463 -17.30 -14.09 -11.63
CA VAL A 463 -16.99 -13.35 -10.39
C VAL A 463 -16.44 -11.96 -10.70
N SER A 464 -15.50 -11.84 -11.64
CA SER A 464 -14.94 -10.53 -12.02
C SER A 464 -16.01 -9.61 -12.63
N LYS A 465 -16.92 -10.17 -13.43
CA LYS A 465 -18.04 -9.42 -14.01
C LYS A 465 -18.98 -8.91 -12.92
N PHE A 466 -19.33 -9.75 -11.95
CA PHE A 466 -20.18 -9.35 -10.82
C PHE A 466 -19.53 -8.25 -9.99
N ILE A 467 -18.25 -8.37 -9.63
CA ILE A 467 -17.54 -7.33 -8.88
C ILE A 467 -17.50 -6.04 -9.70
N LYS A 468 -17.15 -6.08 -10.99
CA LYS A 468 -17.18 -4.89 -11.86
C LYS A 468 -18.55 -4.21 -11.83
N GLU A 469 -19.61 -4.99 -11.97
CA GLU A 469 -20.97 -4.46 -12.02
C GLU A 469 -21.39 -3.85 -10.68
N ARG A 470 -20.99 -4.44 -9.55
CA ARG A 470 -21.20 -3.87 -8.22
C ARG A 470 -20.54 -2.49 -8.09
N PHE A 471 -19.26 -2.36 -8.46
CA PHE A 471 -18.55 -1.09 -8.40
C PHE A 471 -19.10 -0.05 -9.39
N ARG A 472 -19.51 -0.49 -10.59
CA ARG A 472 -20.20 0.35 -11.59
C ARG A 472 -21.51 0.89 -11.04
N ASN A 473 -22.36 0.04 -10.49
CA ASN A 473 -23.67 0.43 -9.98
C ASN A 473 -23.56 1.39 -8.80
N ILE A 474 -22.56 1.21 -7.93
CA ILE A 474 -22.27 2.18 -6.87
C ILE A 474 -21.83 3.52 -7.46
N ALA A 475 -20.94 3.50 -8.45
CA ALA A 475 -20.50 4.72 -9.12
C ALA A 475 -21.68 5.47 -9.77
N ILE A 476 -22.59 4.77 -10.46
CA ILE A 476 -23.78 5.37 -11.07
C ILE A 476 -24.74 5.92 -10.01
N LYS A 477 -25.04 5.12 -8.97
CA LYS A 477 -26.07 5.45 -7.97
C LYS A 477 -25.67 6.59 -7.04
N TYR A 478 -24.40 6.66 -6.64
CA TYR A 478 -23.95 7.58 -5.59
C TYR A 478 -23.12 8.76 -6.11
N SER A 479 -22.83 8.82 -7.42
CA SER A 479 -22.15 9.99 -7.96
C SER A 479 -23.05 11.22 -7.89
N THR A 480 -22.51 12.32 -7.38
CA THR A 480 -23.19 13.62 -7.34
C THR A 480 -23.42 14.21 -8.73
N THR A 481 -22.53 13.90 -9.67
CA THR A 481 -22.55 14.32 -11.07
C THR A 481 -22.28 13.12 -11.98
N LYS A 482 -22.71 13.19 -13.24
CA LYS A 482 -22.38 12.15 -14.21
C LYS A 482 -20.86 12.16 -14.46
N ARG A 483 -20.16 11.13 -14.00
CA ARG A 483 -18.70 10.97 -14.14
C ARG A 483 -18.36 9.72 -14.93
N ASN A 484 -17.27 9.80 -15.68
CA ASN A 484 -16.73 8.64 -16.37
C ASN A 484 -16.01 7.73 -15.37
N THR A 485 -16.43 6.45 -15.39
CA THR A 485 -15.91 5.39 -14.51
C THR A 485 -15.37 4.27 -15.38
N TYR A 486 -14.07 4.01 -15.28
CA TYR A 486 -13.39 2.96 -16.03
C TYR A 486 -13.04 1.80 -15.09
N LEU A 487 -13.36 0.57 -15.50
CA LEU A 487 -13.18 -0.63 -14.68
C LEU A 487 -12.33 -1.64 -15.43
N TYR A 488 -11.13 -1.90 -14.91
CA TYR A 488 -10.16 -2.82 -15.51
C TYR A 488 -9.96 -4.04 -14.61
N THR A 489 -9.76 -5.20 -15.22
CA THR A 489 -9.24 -6.40 -14.54
C THR A 489 -7.73 -6.39 -14.72
N THR A 490 -7.00 -6.42 -13.63
CA THR A 490 -5.55 -6.26 -13.64
C THR A 490 -4.87 -7.31 -12.76
N SER A 491 -3.64 -7.63 -13.12
CA SER A 491 -2.66 -8.18 -12.21
C SER A 491 -1.45 -7.27 -12.34
N VAL A 492 -1.31 -6.31 -11.43
CA VAL A 492 -0.27 -5.25 -11.51
C VAL A 492 1.16 -5.78 -11.42
N THR A 493 1.33 -7.07 -11.15
CA THR A 493 2.59 -7.81 -11.25
C THR A 493 2.92 -8.24 -12.68
N ASP A 494 1.93 -8.36 -13.57
CA ASP A 494 2.14 -8.51 -15.02
C ASP A 494 2.40 -7.13 -15.63
N THR A 495 3.69 -6.79 -15.73
CA THR A 495 4.16 -5.49 -16.20
C THR A 495 3.76 -5.19 -17.64
N LYS A 496 3.71 -6.23 -18.51
CA LYS A 496 3.37 -6.08 -19.92
C LYS A 496 1.88 -5.76 -20.10
N ALA A 497 1.00 -6.56 -19.49
CA ALA A 497 -0.44 -6.30 -19.55
C ALA A 497 -0.81 -4.98 -18.83
N THR A 498 -0.13 -4.68 -17.74
CA THR A 498 -0.33 -3.44 -16.98
C THR A 498 0.09 -2.22 -17.79
N SER A 499 1.22 -2.25 -18.51
CA SER A 499 1.65 -1.15 -19.39
C SER A 499 0.56 -0.78 -20.42
N VAL A 500 -0.03 -1.77 -21.10
CA VAL A 500 -1.15 -1.54 -22.05
C VAL A 500 -2.36 -0.92 -21.36
N THR A 501 -2.69 -1.40 -20.16
CA THR A 501 -3.80 -0.86 -19.35
C THR A 501 -3.52 0.59 -18.94
N LEU A 502 -2.29 0.90 -18.52
CA LEU A 502 -1.87 2.26 -18.15
C LEU A 502 -1.92 3.23 -19.33
N GLY A 503 -1.53 2.79 -20.54
CA GLY A 503 -1.71 3.57 -21.76
C GLY A 503 -3.18 3.94 -22.00
N SER A 504 -4.09 2.96 -21.84
CA SER A 504 -5.53 3.19 -21.96
C SER A 504 -6.08 4.15 -20.89
N VAL A 505 -5.60 4.02 -19.65
CA VAL A 505 -5.95 4.92 -18.54
C VAL A 505 -5.45 6.34 -18.81
N ARG A 506 -4.20 6.49 -19.25
CA ARG A 506 -3.60 7.77 -19.63
C ARG A 506 -4.44 8.47 -20.69
N ASP A 507 -4.77 7.76 -21.76
CA ASP A 507 -5.51 8.33 -22.89
C ASP A 507 -6.94 8.71 -22.49
N SER A 508 -7.56 7.94 -21.60
CA SER A 508 -8.89 8.24 -21.04
C SER A 508 -8.84 9.51 -20.20
N ILE A 509 -7.93 9.61 -19.24
CA ILE A 509 -7.75 10.81 -18.39
C ILE A 509 -7.44 12.04 -19.25
N PHE A 510 -6.59 11.87 -20.25
CA PHE A 510 -6.21 12.94 -21.17
C PHE A 510 -7.41 13.48 -21.96
N ARG A 511 -8.25 12.59 -22.49
CA ARG A 511 -9.46 12.95 -23.24
C ARG A 511 -10.44 13.74 -22.37
N GLU A 512 -10.65 13.30 -21.14
CA GLU A 512 -11.54 14.00 -20.19
C GLU A 512 -11.00 15.38 -19.85
N ASN A 513 -9.72 15.49 -19.48
CA ASN A 513 -9.10 16.77 -19.16
C ASN A 513 -9.14 17.76 -20.34
N LEU A 514 -8.98 17.28 -21.58
CA LEU A 514 -9.13 18.13 -22.77
C LEU A 514 -10.56 18.60 -22.98
N SER A 515 -11.55 17.72 -22.79
CA SER A 515 -12.96 18.10 -22.94
C SER A 515 -13.34 19.22 -21.98
N VAL A 516 -12.88 19.16 -20.72
CA VAL A 516 -13.09 20.19 -19.72
C VAL A 516 -12.38 21.49 -20.11
N ALA A 517 -11.15 21.41 -20.63
CA ALA A 517 -10.38 22.57 -21.04
C ALA A 517 -10.92 23.28 -22.30
N GLN A 518 -11.65 22.56 -23.17
CA GLN A 518 -12.30 23.15 -24.37
C GLN A 518 -13.68 23.75 -24.06
N LEU A 519 -14.28 23.40 -22.92
CA LEU A 519 -15.57 23.94 -22.46
C LEU A 519 -15.41 25.20 -21.58
N LEU A 520 -14.18 25.52 -21.18
CA LEU A 520 -13.77 26.75 -20.48
C LEU A 520 -13.18 27.74 -21.49
#